data_AF-K8X4Y0-F1
#
_entry.id   AF-K8X4Y0-F1
#
_cell.length_a   1.000
_cell.length_b   1.000
_cell.length_c   1.000
_cell.angle_alpha   90.00
_cell.angle_beta   90.00
_cell.angle_gamma   90.00
#
_symmetry.space_group_name_H-M   'P 1'
#
loop_
_entity.id
_entity.type
_entity.pdbx_description
1 polymer ?
#
loop_
_entity_poly.entity_id
_entity_poly.type
_entity_poly.pdbx_seq_one_letter_code
_entity_poly.pdbx_strand_id
1 'polypeptide(L)'
;LERIHILSGLHGLLDLDTVVAPYEMRLGRPGSVTADTVHAQAADRGLLGAPDVVVLAGRDYSRIVTAVWPHARTPLAGSRSMGEQLQRLAGIAAGGGLDHIGLHQKSA
;
A
#
# COMPACT_ATOMS: atom_id res chain seq x y z
N LEU A 1 -19.69 -0.71 -0.25
CA LEU A 1 -19.01 -0.52 1.05
C LEU A 1 -17.53 -0.50 0.79
N GLU A 2 -16.85 0.58 1.15
CA GLU A 2 -15.40 0.70 1.07
C GLU A 2 -14.76 -0.30 2.05
N ARG A 3 -13.73 -1.02 1.61
CA ARG A 3 -12.99 -1.98 2.43
C ARG A 3 -11.60 -1.42 2.68
N ILE A 4 -11.31 -1.06 3.93
CA ILE A 4 -10.03 -0.47 4.33
C ILE A 4 -9.27 -1.52 5.14
N HIS A 5 -8.02 -1.77 4.76
CA HIS A 5 -7.13 -2.69 5.45
C HIS A 5 -5.78 -2.03 5.71
N ILE A 6 -5.12 -2.44 6.79
CA ILE A 6 -3.74 -2.08 7.09
C ILE A 6 -2.85 -3.22 6.57
N LEU A 7 -1.83 -2.89 5.78
CA LEU A 7 -0.79 -3.86 5.44
C LEU A 7 0.34 -3.78 6.49
N SER A 8 0.34 -4.75 7.41
CA SER A 8 1.36 -4.93 8.44
C SER A 8 2.55 -5.75 7.93
N GLY A 9 3.76 -5.32 8.24
CA GLY A 9 4.98 -6.06 7.92
C GLY A 9 5.09 -7.44 8.60
N LEU A 10 4.40 -7.67 9.71
CA LEU A 10 4.39 -8.96 10.43
C LEU A 10 3.11 -9.77 10.17
N HIS A 11 1.95 -9.10 10.10
CA HIS A 11 0.66 -9.79 10.09
C HIS A 11 -0.07 -9.79 8.73
N GLY A 12 0.41 -9.01 7.75
CA GLY A 12 -0.24 -8.92 6.45
C GLY A 12 -1.46 -8.01 6.50
N LEU A 13 -2.57 -8.40 5.87
CA LEU A 13 -3.81 -7.64 5.85
C LEU A 13 -4.53 -7.72 7.19
N LEU A 14 -4.69 -6.57 7.83
CA LEU A 14 -5.44 -6.41 9.07
C LEU A 14 -6.69 -5.55 8.81
N ASP A 15 -7.75 -5.85 9.55
CA ASP A 15 -8.92 -4.97 9.63
C ASP A 15 -8.64 -3.83 10.62
N LEU A 16 -9.34 -2.70 10.47
CA LEU A 16 -9.07 -1.49 11.26
C LEU A 16 -9.28 -1.67 12.77
N ASP A 17 -10.12 -2.62 13.16
CA ASP A 17 -10.43 -2.97 14.55
C ASP A 17 -9.58 -4.14 15.10
N THR A 18 -8.65 -4.67 14.30
CA THR A 18 -7.77 -5.76 14.76
C THR A 18 -6.73 -5.23 15.74
N VAL A 19 -6.85 -5.62 17.01
CA VAL A 19 -5.88 -5.30 18.06
C VAL A 19 -4.68 -6.25 17.97
N VAL A 20 -3.47 -5.71 17.85
CA VAL A 20 -2.22 -6.47 17.82
C VAL A 20 -1.26 -6.00 18.93
N ALA A 21 -0.40 -6.90 19.40
CA ALA A 21 0.66 -6.54 20.33
C ALA A 21 1.70 -5.63 19.64
N PRO A 22 2.39 -4.72 20.37
CA PRO A 22 3.49 -3.93 19.80
C PRO A 22 4.59 -4.82 19.20
N TYR A 23 5.11 -4.43 18.05
CA TYR A 23 6.17 -5.17 17.36
C TYR A 23 7.07 -4.24 16.55
N GLU A 24 8.28 -4.70 16.28
CA GLU A 24 9.24 -4.05 15.37
C GLU A 24 9.58 -5.02 14.23
N MET A 25 8.91 -4.86 13.09
CA MET A 25 9.13 -5.69 11.90
C MET A 25 9.21 -4.80 10.66
N ARG A 26 10.29 -4.96 9.90
CA ARG A 26 10.49 -4.27 8.61
C ARG A 26 10.34 -5.28 7.48
N LEU A 27 9.67 -4.87 6.40
CA LEU A 27 9.59 -5.67 5.18
C LEU A 27 10.98 -6.04 4.65
N GLY A 28 11.10 -7.27 4.14
CA GLY A 28 12.35 -7.82 3.61
C GLY A 28 13.28 -8.40 4.69
N ARG A 29 12.86 -8.42 5.96
CA ARG A 29 13.54 -9.18 7.01
C ARG A 29 12.97 -10.60 7.11
N PRO A 30 13.75 -11.59 7.54
CA PRO A 30 13.23 -12.92 7.83
C PRO A 30 12.00 -12.83 8.76
N GLY A 31 10.93 -13.52 8.38
CA GLY A 31 9.65 -13.50 9.10
C GLY A 31 8.71 -12.34 8.73
N SER A 32 9.12 -11.40 7.86
CA SER A 32 8.19 -10.41 7.31
C SER A 32 7.25 -11.04 6.29
N VAL A 33 6.05 -10.50 6.15
CA VAL A 33 5.07 -10.95 5.16
C VAL A 33 5.58 -10.83 3.71
N THR A 34 5.09 -11.71 2.85
CA THR A 34 5.40 -11.72 1.41
C THR A 34 4.15 -11.42 0.58
N ALA A 35 4.32 -11.22 -0.73
CA ALA A 35 3.20 -11.13 -1.68
C ALA A 35 2.32 -12.38 -1.62
N ASP A 36 2.90 -13.57 -1.47
CA ASP A 36 2.14 -14.82 -1.36
C ASP A 36 1.29 -14.86 -0.09
N THR A 37 1.83 -14.38 1.05
CA THR A 37 1.06 -14.25 2.30
C THR A 37 -0.15 -13.34 2.10
N VAL A 38 0.05 -12.18 1.46
CA VAL A 38 -1.02 -11.22 1.21
C VAL A 38 -2.03 -11.76 0.20
N HIS A 39 -1.57 -12.46 -0.84
CA HIS A 39 -2.44 -13.09 -1.84
C HIS A 39 -3.35 -14.14 -1.19
N ALA A 40 -2.80 -15.02 -0.34
CA ALA A 40 -3.58 -16.02 0.37
C ALA A 40 -4.66 -15.37 1.26
N GLN A 41 -4.28 -14.37 2.06
CA GLN A 41 -5.24 -13.63 2.90
C GLN A 41 -6.31 -12.91 2.07
N ALA A 42 -5.94 -12.34 0.92
CA ALA A 42 -6.87 -11.70 0.01
C ALA A 42 -7.86 -12.69 -0.62
N ALA A 43 -7.40 -13.89 -0.98
CA ALA A 43 -8.25 -14.99 -1.45
C ALA A 43 -9.29 -15.38 -0.39
N ASP A 44 -8.84 -15.67 0.83
CA ASP A 44 -9.70 -16.10 1.94
C ASP A 44 -10.78 -15.06 2.29
N ARG A 45 -10.48 -13.78 2.06
CA ARG A 45 -11.39 -12.65 2.33
C ARG A 45 -12.22 -12.22 1.10
N GLY A 46 -12.05 -12.88 -0.04
CA GLY A 46 -12.75 -12.53 -1.29
C GLY A 46 -12.36 -11.15 -1.86
N LEU A 47 -11.12 -10.70 -1.64
CA LEU A 47 -10.61 -9.39 -2.03
C LEU A 47 -9.90 -9.38 -3.40
N LEU A 48 -9.53 -10.55 -3.93
CA LEU A 48 -8.78 -10.64 -5.20
C LEU A 48 -9.52 -10.00 -6.38
N GLY A 49 -10.85 -10.07 -6.38
CA GLY A 49 -11.70 -9.47 -7.42
C GLY A 49 -11.96 -7.97 -7.27
N ALA A 50 -11.28 -7.27 -6.35
CA ALA A 50 -11.47 -5.84 -6.16
C ALA A 50 -11.10 -5.06 -7.44
N PRO A 51 -12.06 -4.33 -8.07
CA PRO A 51 -11.83 -3.66 -9.34
C PRO A 51 -10.97 -2.40 -9.19
N ASP A 52 -11.00 -1.78 -8.01
CA ASP A 52 -10.22 -0.59 -7.68
C ASP A 52 -9.48 -0.82 -6.37
N VAL A 53 -8.15 -0.68 -6.42
CA VAL A 53 -7.25 -0.88 -5.29
C VAL A 53 -6.33 0.32 -5.22
N VAL A 54 -6.29 0.96 -4.06
CA VAL A 54 -5.41 2.11 -3.78
C VAL A 54 -4.54 1.77 -2.58
N VAL A 55 -3.23 1.91 -2.74
CA VAL A 55 -2.28 1.73 -1.64
C VAL A 55 -1.64 3.06 -1.27
N LEU A 56 -1.98 3.54 -0.08
CA LEU A 56 -1.40 4.74 0.53
C LEU A 56 -0.19 4.36 1.38
N ALA A 57 0.83 3.80 0.75
CA ALA A 57 2.05 3.38 1.43
C ALA A 57 3.31 3.64 0.60
N GLY A 58 4.46 3.61 1.28
CA GLY A 58 5.77 3.71 0.63
C GLY A 58 6.07 2.55 -0.33
N ARG A 59 7.22 2.64 -1.01
CA ARG A 59 7.64 1.75 -2.10
C ARG A 59 7.56 0.26 -1.76
N ASP A 60 8.07 -0.15 -0.60
CA ASP A 60 8.21 -1.57 -0.27
C ASP A 60 6.85 -2.25 -0.09
N TYR A 61 5.93 -1.57 0.60
CA TYR A 61 4.54 -2.02 0.75
C TYR A 61 3.77 -1.97 -0.56
N SER A 62 3.96 -0.89 -1.34
CA SER A 62 3.35 -0.75 -2.67
C SER A 62 3.74 -1.92 -3.58
N ARG A 63 5.00 -2.37 -3.54
CA ARG A 63 5.48 -3.52 -4.33
C ARG A 63 4.73 -4.83 -4.02
N ILE A 64 4.49 -5.10 -2.73
CA ILE A 64 3.73 -6.28 -2.30
C ILE A 64 2.31 -6.20 -2.84
N VAL A 65 1.65 -5.05 -2.68
CA VAL A 65 0.27 -4.87 -3.15
C VAL A 65 0.19 -5.01 -4.67
N THR A 66 1.10 -4.41 -5.45
CA THR A 66 1.09 -4.52 -6.91
C THR A 66 1.41 -5.92 -7.43
N ALA A 67 2.05 -6.77 -6.61
CA ALA A 67 2.24 -8.19 -6.97
C ALA A 67 0.94 -9.00 -6.85
N VAL A 68 0.03 -8.58 -5.96
CA VAL A 68 -1.29 -9.23 -5.75
C VAL A 68 -2.37 -8.60 -6.65
N TRP A 69 -2.36 -7.27 -6.77
CA TRP A 69 -3.26 -6.49 -7.63
C TRP A 69 -2.43 -5.60 -8.58
N PRO A 70 -2.06 -6.09 -9.78
CA PRO A 70 -1.23 -5.34 -10.72
C PRO A 70 -1.79 -3.98 -11.16
N HIS A 71 -3.11 -3.80 -11.07
CA HIS A 71 -3.82 -2.55 -11.36
C HIS A 71 -3.88 -1.56 -10.18
N ALA A 72 -3.30 -1.90 -9.02
CA ALA A 72 -3.35 -1.03 -7.85
C ALA A 72 -2.67 0.32 -8.10
N ARG A 73 -3.38 1.40 -7.76
CA ARG A 73 -2.83 2.76 -7.77
C ARG A 73 -1.95 2.96 -6.55
N THR A 74 -0.78 3.55 -6.75
CA THR A 74 0.26 3.74 -5.73
C THR A 74 0.64 5.23 -5.59
N PRO A 75 -0.27 6.12 -5.12
CA PRO A 75 -0.07 7.57 -5.21
C PRO A 75 1.17 8.09 -4.45
N LEU A 76 1.63 7.32 -3.46
CA LEU A 76 2.79 7.65 -2.64
C LEU A 76 4.09 6.99 -3.12
N ALA A 77 4.02 6.06 -4.08
CA ALA A 77 5.21 5.45 -4.65
C ALA A 77 6.09 6.53 -5.30
N GLY A 78 7.42 6.37 -5.18
CA GLY A 78 8.39 7.36 -5.64
C GLY A 78 8.68 8.49 -4.65
N SER A 79 7.90 8.64 -3.58
CA SER A 79 8.23 9.60 -2.50
C SER A 79 9.55 9.23 -1.84
N ARG A 80 10.43 10.23 -1.66
CA ARG A 80 11.79 10.03 -1.14
C ARG A 80 11.88 10.09 0.39
N SER A 81 10.87 10.64 1.05
CA SER A 81 10.83 10.82 2.49
C SER A 81 9.41 10.73 3.05
N MET A 82 9.29 10.59 4.37
CA MET A 82 8.01 10.67 5.06
C MET A 82 7.35 12.04 4.89
N GLY A 83 8.13 13.12 4.88
CA GLY A 83 7.61 14.47 4.64
C GLY A 83 6.96 14.61 3.26
N GLU A 84 7.57 14.04 2.22
CA GLU A 84 7.00 14.04 0.87
C GLU A 84 5.71 13.21 0.81
N GLN A 85 5.65 12.07 1.49
CA GLN A 85 4.42 11.27 1.60
C GLN A 85 3.30 12.06 2.29
N LEU A 86 3.60 12.73 3.41
CA LEU A 86 2.63 13.55 4.14
C LEU A 86 2.12 14.72 3.28
N GLN A 87 2.99 15.40 2.54
CA GLN A 87 2.60 16.47 1.63
C GLN A 87 1.65 15.97 0.54
N ARG A 88 1.95 14.81 -0.07
CA ARG A 88 1.07 14.19 -1.08
C ARG A 88 -0.28 13.80 -0.49
N LEU A 89 -0.29 13.18 0.68
CA LEU A 89 -1.51 12.81 1.40
C LEU A 89 -2.37 14.05 1.70
N ALA A 90 -1.76 15.16 2.12
CA ALA A 90 -2.48 16.42 2.33
C ALA A 90 -3.13 16.95 1.04
N GLY A 91 -2.42 16.86 -0.08
CA GLY A 91 -2.97 17.22 -1.40
C GLY A 91 -4.16 16.35 -1.81
N ILE A 92 -4.06 15.03 -1.61
CA ILE A 92 -5.16 14.09 -1.87
C ILE A 92 -6.36 14.40 -0.98
N ALA A 93 -6.13 14.64 0.32
CA ALA A 93 -7.18 14.99 1.28
C ALA A 93 -7.90 16.31 0.92
N ALA A 94 -7.21 17.24 0.28
CA ALA A 94 -7.77 18.50 -0.22
C ALA A 94 -8.56 18.35 -1.54
N GLY A 95 -8.78 17.11 -2.03
CA GLY A 95 -9.48 16.84 -3.29
C GLY A 95 -8.57 16.73 -4.52
N GLY A 96 -7.25 16.65 -4.31
CA GLY A 96 -6.30 16.33 -5.37
C GLY A 96 -6.45 14.89 -5.89
N GLY A 97 -6.00 14.64 -7.12
CA GLY A 97 -6.08 13.33 -7.75
C GLY A 97 -5.19 12.26 -7.12
N LEU A 98 -5.54 11.00 -7.35
CA LEU A 98 -4.77 9.81 -6.90
C LEU A 98 -3.68 9.40 -7.90
N ASP A 99 -3.56 10.11 -9.03
CA ASP A 99 -2.64 9.74 -10.08
C ASP A 99 -1.20 10.11 -9.68
N HIS A 100 -0.28 9.18 -9.90
CA HIS A 100 1.14 9.41 -9.74
C HIS A 100 1.60 10.48 -10.75
N ILE A 101 1.88 11.71 -10.29
CA ILE A 101 2.58 12.71 -11.10
C ILE A 101 4.05 12.27 -11.22
N GLY A 102 4.30 11.34 -12.16
CA GLY A 102 5.62 11.05 -12.70
C GLY A 102 5.95 12.05 -13.79
N LEU A 103 6.04 13.35 -13.47
CA LEU A 103 6.52 14.34 -14.44
C LEU A 103 8.04 14.52 -14.29
N HIS A 104 8.78 13.58 -14.86
CA HIS A 104 10.08 13.86 -15.47
C HIS A 104 10.17 13.11 -16.80
N GLN A 105 9.35 13.53 -17.76
CA GLN A 105 9.82 13.58 -19.15
C GLN A 105 10.96 14.61 -19.17
N LYS A 106 12.22 14.16 -19.19
CA LYS A 106 13.31 15.02 -19.64
C LYS A 106 13.28 15.00 -21.16
N SER A 107 12.57 15.96 -21.74
CA SER A 107 12.83 16.44 -23.10
C SER A 107 13.98 17.44 -23.04
N ALA A 108 15.14 17.02 -23.54
CA ALA A 108 16.19 17.78 -24.24
C ALA A 108 17.49 16.96 -24.22
#